data_AF-A0A9E8HJ11-F1
#
_entry.id   AF-A0A9E8HJ11-F1
#
_cell.length_a   1.000
_cell.length_b   1.000
_cell.length_c   1.000
_cell.angle_alpha   90.00
_cell.angle_beta   90.00
_cell.angle_gamma   90.00
#
_symmetry.space_group_name_H-M   'P 1'
#
loop_
_entity.id
_entity.type
_entity.pdbx_description
1 polymer ?
#
loop_
_entity_poly.entity_id
_entity_poly.type
_entity_poly.pdbx_seq_one_letter_code
_entity_poly.pdbx_strand_id
1 'polypeptide(L)'
;MVDQAEAKIVQEVFTRYANKESVTAILNDLNVREMKTKRWHTRTGKLKGGKAFNRNAIYTLLKNRVYLGEVFYGDTWQEGAHESIVDRDLWSKVAALLELRSRRGETRAPSDEGSIFMLRGVMFGSDGRAMSPWLSSAYKGRKYAYYIPQKEIAEGAGASGLPRLQAANLNDQVWLSLRQLLSTPEQLLAHLPKPLIESPEFDLSLVVKRLINLEGLSEELFPVHQKRLVTQLIDRVTVHADRLDIDFSLEGLMDLILELLADRPELVRTYRQLYSLARSHGL
;
A
#
# COMPACT_ATOMS: atom_id res chain seq x y z
N MET A 1 -41.09 -0.55 1.95
CA MET A 1 -41.30 0.68 1.15
C MET A 1 -39.98 1.46 1.16
N VAL A 2 -39.47 1.81 -0.02
CA VAL A 2 -38.18 2.49 -0.18
C VAL A 2 -38.37 3.99 0.01
N ASP A 3 -37.51 4.63 0.81
CA ASP A 3 -37.44 6.09 0.89
C ASP A 3 -36.70 6.62 -0.35
N GLN A 4 -37.42 7.36 -1.19
CA GLN A 4 -36.91 7.86 -2.46
C GLN A 4 -35.77 8.88 -2.29
N ALA A 5 -35.74 9.63 -1.19
CA ALA A 5 -34.65 10.57 -0.93
C ALA A 5 -33.37 9.83 -0.52
N GLU A 6 -33.51 8.80 0.33
CA GLU A 6 -32.37 7.95 0.72
C GLU A 6 -31.84 7.12 -0.46
N ALA A 7 -32.72 6.60 -1.30
CA ALA A 7 -32.36 5.80 -2.47
C ALA A 7 -31.51 6.60 -3.47
N LYS A 8 -31.84 7.88 -3.71
CA LYS A 8 -31.05 8.77 -4.57
C LYS A 8 -29.62 8.96 -4.06
N ILE A 9 -29.42 9.05 -2.75
CA ILE A 9 -28.07 9.18 -2.16
C ILE A 9 -27.27 7.92 -2.42
N VAL A 10 -27.89 6.74 -2.25
CA VAL A 10 -27.23 5.46 -2.52
C VAL A 10 -26.84 5.37 -4.00
N GLN A 11 -27.76 5.67 -4.92
CA GLN A 11 -27.49 5.68 -6.36
C GLN A 11 -26.38 6.68 -6.73
N GLU A 12 -26.38 7.88 -6.14
CA GLU A 12 -25.35 8.89 -6.34
C GLU A 12 -23.97 8.36 -5.93
N VAL A 13 -23.86 7.77 -4.73
CA VAL A 13 -22.60 7.21 -4.22
C VAL A 13 -22.08 6.07 -5.08
N PHE A 14 -22.95 5.15 -5.50
CA PHE A 14 -22.58 4.05 -6.41
C PHE A 14 -22.10 4.57 -7.77
N THR A 15 -22.84 5.53 -8.35
CA THR A 15 -22.51 6.12 -9.66
C THR A 15 -21.16 6.86 -9.62
N ARG A 16 -20.96 7.72 -8.61
CA ARG A 16 -19.71 8.46 -8.43
C ARG A 16 -18.52 7.53 -8.20
N TYR A 17 -18.70 6.48 -7.40
CA TYR A 17 -17.66 5.49 -7.20
C TYR A 17 -17.34 4.69 -8.48
N ALA A 18 -18.36 4.30 -9.25
CA ALA A 18 -18.21 3.64 -10.55
C ALA A 18 -17.47 4.51 -11.58
N ASN A 19 -17.67 5.84 -11.51
CA ASN A 19 -16.93 6.84 -12.28
C ASN A 19 -15.49 7.08 -11.75
N LYS A 20 -14.98 6.19 -10.90
CA LYS A 20 -13.62 6.19 -10.33
C LYS A 20 -13.32 7.36 -9.39
N GLU A 21 -14.34 8.09 -8.91
CA GLU A 21 -14.12 9.11 -7.90
C GLU A 21 -13.56 8.50 -6.59
N SER A 22 -12.81 9.30 -5.84
CA SER A 22 -12.25 8.86 -4.56
C SER A 22 -13.31 8.88 -3.46
N VAL A 23 -13.25 7.90 -2.54
CA VAL A 23 -14.18 7.86 -1.38
C VAL A 23 -14.07 9.13 -0.53
N THR A 24 -12.88 9.74 -0.45
CA THR A 24 -12.69 10.99 0.29
C THR A 24 -13.41 12.16 -0.38
N ALA A 25 -13.38 12.26 -1.72
CA ALA A 25 -14.10 13.30 -2.45
C ALA A 25 -15.62 13.15 -2.30
N ILE A 26 -16.14 11.93 -2.47
CA ILE A 26 -17.55 11.61 -2.23
C ILE A 26 -17.94 11.95 -0.79
N LEU A 27 -17.11 11.57 0.19
CA LEU A 27 -17.35 11.85 1.60
C LEU A 27 -17.40 13.35 1.91
N ASN A 28 -16.46 14.12 1.38
CA ASN A 28 -16.39 15.56 1.60
C ASN A 28 -17.61 16.27 1.02
N ASP A 29 -18.02 15.92 -0.20
CA ASP A 29 -19.22 16.48 -0.82
C ASP A 29 -20.49 16.18 0.00
N LEU A 30 -20.67 14.93 0.41
CA LEU A 30 -21.82 14.52 1.23
C LEU A 30 -21.86 15.26 2.58
N ASN A 31 -20.69 15.47 3.20
CA ASN A 31 -20.61 16.17 4.48
C ASN A 31 -20.81 17.69 4.32
N VAL A 32 -20.33 18.31 3.24
CA VAL A 32 -20.59 19.73 2.91
C VAL A 32 -22.09 19.97 2.70
N ARG A 33 -22.79 19.01 2.10
CA ARG A 33 -24.25 19.02 1.92
C ARG A 33 -25.02 18.60 3.18
N GLU A 34 -24.33 18.45 4.32
CA GLU A 34 -24.86 18.01 5.61
C GLU A 34 -25.69 16.71 5.57
N MET A 35 -25.39 15.83 4.61
CA MET A 35 -26.10 14.56 4.43
C MET A 35 -25.75 13.59 5.56
N LYS A 36 -26.75 12.92 6.10
CA LYS A 36 -26.61 12.03 7.27
C LYS A 36 -26.97 10.60 6.93
N THR A 37 -26.32 9.67 7.64
CA THR A 37 -26.66 8.24 7.61
C THR A 37 -28.10 8.02 8.08
N LYS A 38 -28.77 7.03 7.49
CA LYS A 38 -30.15 6.64 7.83
C LYS A 38 -30.34 6.51 9.34
N ARG A 39 -31.39 7.13 9.88
CA ARG A 39 -31.83 6.94 11.27
C ARG A 39 -32.79 5.75 11.34
N TRP A 40 -32.55 4.85 12.28
CA TRP A 40 -33.42 3.69 12.49
C TRP A 40 -33.38 3.23 13.95
N HIS A 41 -34.46 2.58 14.40
CA HIS A 41 -34.54 1.99 15.73
C HIS A 41 -34.13 0.53 15.67
N THR A 42 -33.28 0.09 16.60
CA THR A 42 -32.99 -1.33 16.79
C THR A 42 -34.22 -2.05 17.33
N ARG A 43 -34.23 -3.39 17.21
CA ARG A 43 -35.26 -4.25 17.85
C ARG A 43 -35.42 -4.02 19.36
N THR A 44 -34.38 -3.47 20.01
CA THR A 44 -34.35 -3.09 21.43
C THR A 44 -34.74 -1.63 21.71
N GLY A 45 -35.27 -0.92 20.71
CA GLY A 45 -35.76 0.47 20.84
C GLY A 45 -34.69 1.57 20.76
N LYS A 46 -33.40 1.23 20.74
CA LYS A 46 -32.32 2.22 20.68
C LYS A 46 -32.25 2.88 19.30
N LEU A 47 -32.21 4.20 19.27
CA LEU A 47 -31.98 4.97 18.04
C LEU A 47 -30.52 4.81 17.57
N LYS A 48 -30.32 4.41 16.32
CA LYS A 48 -29.02 4.28 15.64
C LYS A 48 -29.04 5.05 14.32
N GLY A 49 -27.85 5.48 13.88
CA GLY A 49 -27.69 6.29 12.68
C GLY A 49 -27.90 7.79 12.90
N GLY A 50 -28.13 8.56 11.83
CA GLY A 50 -28.25 10.02 11.90
C GLY A 50 -26.93 10.76 12.09
N LYS A 51 -25.81 10.07 11.90
CA LYS A 51 -24.44 10.62 11.97
C LYS A 51 -24.00 11.09 10.59
N ALA A 52 -23.07 12.04 10.54
CA ALA A 52 -22.36 12.38 9.31
C ALA A 52 -21.76 11.12 8.67
N PHE A 53 -21.65 11.11 7.34
CA PHE A 53 -20.98 10.01 6.66
C PHE A 53 -19.52 9.98 7.12
N ASN A 54 -19.00 8.77 7.28
CA ASN A 54 -17.58 8.52 7.48
C ASN A 54 -17.11 7.49 6.44
N ARG A 55 -15.80 7.33 6.32
CA ARG A 55 -15.20 6.42 5.34
C ARG A 55 -15.77 4.99 5.44
N ASN A 56 -15.92 4.47 6.66
CA ASN A 56 -16.44 3.13 6.88
C ASN A 56 -17.91 3.01 6.46
N ALA A 57 -18.72 4.05 6.67
CA ALA A 57 -20.11 4.08 6.25
C ALA A 57 -20.24 3.98 4.72
N ILE A 58 -19.38 4.68 3.96
CA ILE A 58 -19.37 4.59 2.49
C ILE A 58 -18.98 3.17 2.02
N TYR A 59 -17.93 2.57 2.58
CA TYR A 59 -17.55 1.20 2.21
C TYR A 59 -18.59 0.15 2.62
N THR A 60 -19.26 0.35 3.76
CA THR A 60 -20.34 -0.52 4.21
C THR A 60 -21.52 -0.42 3.23
N LEU A 61 -21.84 0.78 2.78
CA LEU A 61 -22.88 1.04 1.79
C LEU A 61 -22.55 0.37 0.44
N LEU A 62 -21.33 0.58 -0.08
CA LEU A 62 -20.90 0.02 -1.37
C LEU A 62 -20.84 -1.52 -1.40
N LYS A 63 -20.75 -2.17 -0.23
CA LYS A 63 -20.71 -3.64 -0.09
C LYS A 63 -22.07 -4.25 0.29
N ASN A 64 -23.08 -3.44 0.55
CA ASN A 64 -24.35 -3.94 1.04
C ASN A 64 -25.24 -4.44 -0.11
N ARG A 65 -25.34 -5.76 -0.25
CA ARG A 65 -26.11 -6.45 -1.30
C ARG A 65 -27.62 -6.23 -1.21
N VAL A 66 -28.11 -5.68 -0.09
CA VAL A 66 -29.51 -5.25 0.04
C VAL A 66 -29.88 -4.22 -1.04
N TYR A 67 -28.95 -3.37 -1.48
CA TYR A 67 -29.22 -2.40 -2.54
C TYR A 67 -29.41 -3.05 -3.92
N LEU A 68 -28.97 -4.30 -4.10
CA LEU A 68 -29.18 -5.12 -5.29
C LEU A 68 -30.55 -5.83 -5.30
N GLY A 69 -31.36 -5.66 -4.25
CA GLY A 69 -32.60 -6.42 -4.09
C GLY A 69 -32.41 -7.74 -3.34
N GLU A 70 -31.21 -8.06 -2.85
CA GLU A 70 -30.94 -9.36 -2.21
C GLU A 70 -31.10 -9.31 -0.68
N VAL A 71 -31.45 -10.44 -0.08
CA VAL A 71 -31.50 -10.62 1.39
C VAL A 71 -30.66 -11.82 1.80
N PHE A 72 -30.05 -11.73 2.99
CA PHE A 72 -29.27 -12.82 3.56
C PHE A 72 -30.19 -13.72 4.41
N TYR A 73 -30.39 -14.96 3.99
CA TYR A 73 -31.24 -15.94 4.68
C TYR A 73 -30.68 -17.36 4.51
N GLY A 74 -30.67 -18.16 5.60
CA GLY A 74 -30.20 -19.55 5.55
C GLY A 74 -28.79 -19.70 4.98
N ASP A 75 -27.86 -18.85 5.43
CA ASP A 75 -26.45 -18.80 5.00
C ASP A 75 -26.22 -18.50 3.50
N THR A 76 -27.25 -18.08 2.78
CA THR A 76 -27.17 -17.73 1.36
C THR A 76 -27.80 -16.37 1.07
N TRP A 77 -27.33 -15.72 0.00
CA TRP A 77 -27.98 -14.53 -0.54
C TRP A 77 -29.07 -14.96 -1.51
N GLN A 78 -30.29 -14.48 -1.30
CA GLN A 78 -31.46 -14.79 -2.13
C GLN A 78 -32.10 -13.50 -2.63
N GLU A 79 -32.83 -13.59 -3.75
CA GLU A 79 -33.59 -12.46 -4.27
C GLU A 79 -34.71 -12.10 -3.28
N GLY A 80 -34.68 -10.87 -2.80
CA GLY A 80 -35.63 -10.34 -1.85
C GLY A 80 -36.87 -9.77 -2.53
N ALA A 81 -37.94 -9.59 -1.77
CA ALA A 81 -39.19 -9.01 -2.26
C ALA A 81 -39.16 -7.47 -2.41
N HIS A 82 -38.02 -6.82 -2.16
CA HIS A 82 -37.88 -5.37 -2.24
C HIS A 82 -37.23 -4.94 -3.57
N GLU A 83 -37.67 -3.80 -4.09
CA GLU A 83 -37.12 -3.22 -5.32
C GLU A 83 -35.64 -2.88 -5.17
N SER A 84 -34.83 -3.25 -6.17
CA SER A 84 -33.41 -2.93 -6.23
C SER A 84 -33.20 -1.42 -6.39
N ILE A 85 -32.34 -0.85 -5.56
CA ILE A 85 -31.95 0.57 -5.65
C ILE A 85 -30.81 0.75 -6.67
N VAL A 86 -29.97 -0.28 -6.84
CA VAL A 86 -28.81 -0.29 -7.74
C VAL A 86 -28.97 -1.45 -8.72
N ASP A 87 -28.71 -1.19 -10.01
CA ASP A 87 -28.73 -2.20 -11.07
C ASP A 87 -27.50 -3.13 -11.02
N ARG A 88 -27.65 -4.33 -11.61
CA ARG A 88 -26.58 -5.35 -11.60
C ARG A 88 -25.31 -4.89 -12.32
N ASP A 89 -25.42 -4.07 -13.35
CA ASP A 89 -24.26 -3.57 -14.11
C ASP A 89 -23.45 -2.57 -13.29
N LEU A 90 -24.12 -1.60 -12.65
CA LEU A 90 -23.48 -0.65 -11.75
C LEU A 90 -22.85 -1.35 -10.54
N TRP A 91 -23.55 -2.33 -9.96
CA TRP A 91 -23.01 -3.16 -8.87
C TRP A 91 -21.73 -3.87 -9.28
N SER A 92 -21.73 -4.52 -10.45
CA SER A 92 -20.58 -5.27 -10.96
C SER A 92 -19.37 -4.37 -11.20
N LYS A 93 -19.58 -3.16 -11.75
CA LYS A 93 -18.52 -2.15 -11.92
C LYS A 93 -17.91 -1.73 -10.59
N VAL A 94 -18.75 -1.47 -9.58
CA VAL A 94 -18.31 -1.10 -8.23
C VAL A 94 -17.55 -2.24 -7.56
N ALA A 95 -18.02 -3.48 -7.66
CA ALA A 95 -17.37 -4.66 -7.11
C ALA A 95 -15.98 -4.87 -7.72
N ALA A 96 -15.86 -4.78 -9.06
CA ALA A 96 -14.58 -4.87 -9.76
C ALA A 96 -13.60 -3.75 -9.33
N LEU A 97 -14.10 -2.51 -9.15
CA LEU A 97 -13.27 -1.41 -8.66
C LEU A 97 -12.85 -1.57 -7.21
N LEU A 98 -13.71 -2.10 -6.35
CA LEU A 98 -13.38 -2.41 -4.95
C LEU A 98 -12.30 -3.48 -4.88
N GLU A 99 -12.40 -4.55 -5.68
CA GLU A 99 -11.36 -5.58 -5.78
C GLU A 99 -10.05 -5.03 -6.33
N LEU A 100 -10.11 -4.25 -7.43
CA LEU A 100 -8.92 -3.63 -8.02
C LEU A 100 -8.22 -2.72 -7.00
N ARG A 101 -8.99 -1.94 -6.23
CA ARG A 101 -8.47 -1.02 -5.21
C ARG A 101 -8.03 -1.72 -3.93
N SER A 102 -8.61 -2.88 -3.57
CA SER A 102 -8.12 -3.69 -2.45
C SER A 102 -6.84 -4.44 -2.80
N ARG A 103 -6.71 -4.88 -4.06
CA ARG A 103 -5.45 -5.44 -4.61
C ARG A 103 -4.37 -4.35 -4.73
N ARG A 104 -4.75 -3.10 -5.06
CA ARG A 104 -3.89 -1.89 -4.97
C ARG A 104 -3.74 -1.33 -3.54
N GLY A 105 -3.64 -2.19 -2.53
CA GLY A 105 -3.28 -1.77 -1.16
C GLY A 105 -1.97 -0.96 -1.07
N GLU A 106 -1.18 -0.97 -2.15
CA GLU A 106 0.09 -0.27 -2.34
C GLU A 106 0.00 1.13 -3.00
N THR A 107 -1.12 1.48 -3.65
CA THR A 107 -1.22 2.74 -4.40
C THR A 107 -2.24 3.71 -3.80
N ARG A 108 -1.98 4.16 -2.58
CA ARG A 108 -2.49 5.48 -2.14
C ARG A 108 -1.66 6.55 -2.84
N ALA A 109 -2.31 7.58 -3.40
CA ALA A 109 -1.64 8.84 -3.71
C ALA A 109 -0.79 9.27 -2.49
N PRO A 110 0.40 9.88 -2.68
CA PRO A 110 1.31 10.19 -1.58
C PRO A 110 0.67 11.27 -0.71
N SER A 111 -0.09 10.84 0.31
CA SER A 111 -0.25 11.64 1.51
C SER A 111 1.15 11.82 2.14
N ASP A 112 1.37 12.88 2.90
CA ASP A 112 2.55 12.98 3.77
C ASP A 112 2.79 11.69 4.58
N GLU A 113 1.73 10.96 4.96
CA GLU A 113 1.88 9.65 5.62
C GLU A 113 2.66 8.60 4.81
N GLY A 114 2.62 8.69 3.47
CA GLY A 114 3.31 7.78 2.58
C GLY A 114 4.82 7.94 2.63
N SER A 115 5.32 9.18 2.65
CA SER A 115 6.74 9.50 2.83
C SER A 115 7.16 9.36 4.29
N ILE A 116 6.30 9.75 5.25
CA ILE A 116 6.55 9.57 6.69
C ILE A 116 6.77 8.09 7.03
N PHE A 117 5.95 7.19 6.48
CA PHE A 117 6.06 5.75 6.70
C PHE A 117 6.51 5.01 5.43
N MET A 118 7.67 5.39 4.92
CA MET A 118 8.30 4.82 3.72
C MET A 118 8.59 3.31 3.83
N LEU A 119 8.97 2.85 5.03
CA LEU A 119 9.28 1.45 5.35
C LEU A 119 8.05 0.62 5.78
N ARG A 120 6.84 1.14 5.58
CA ARG A 120 5.61 0.40 5.89
C ARG A 120 5.52 -0.85 5.01
N GLY A 121 5.41 -2.02 5.66
CA GLY A 121 5.31 -3.31 4.99
C GLY A 121 6.63 -4.08 4.93
N VAL A 122 7.77 -3.40 5.10
CA VAL A 122 9.10 -4.02 5.09
C VAL A 122 9.77 -4.02 6.48
N MET A 123 9.23 -3.31 7.48
CA MET A 123 9.79 -3.29 8.85
C MET A 123 9.31 -4.45 9.72
N PHE A 124 10.24 -5.15 10.36
CA PHE A 124 9.99 -6.27 11.26
C PHE A 124 10.81 -6.13 12.54
N GLY A 125 10.27 -6.62 13.66
CA GLY A 125 11.06 -6.83 14.87
C GLY A 125 11.91 -8.09 14.77
N SER A 126 12.92 -8.21 15.63
CA SER A 126 13.73 -9.42 15.82
C SER A 126 12.90 -10.66 16.20
N ASP A 127 11.66 -10.46 16.67
CA ASP A 127 10.69 -11.51 16.96
C ASP A 127 9.90 -12.00 15.72
N GLY A 128 10.24 -11.48 14.54
CA GLY A 128 9.64 -11.83 13.26
C GLY A 128 8.30 -11.16 12.96
N ARG A 129 7.76 -10.32 13.87
CA ARG A 129 6.49 -9.63 13.65
C ARG A 129 6.70 -8.31 12.92
N ALA A 130 5.80 -8.00 11.98
CA ALA A 130 5.81 -6.72 11.30
C ALA A 130 5.61 -5.56 12.30
N MET A 131 6.33 -4.46 12.09
CA MET A 131 6.16 -3.24 12.87
C MET A 131 5.04 -2.38 12.26
N SER A 132 4.26 -1.73 13.12
CA SER A 132 3.10 -0.94 12.70
C SER A 132 3.42 0.55 12.71
N PRO A 133 3.06 1.29 11.64
CA PRO A 133 3.18 2.73 11.64
C PRO A 133 2.20 3.34 12.65
N TRP A 134 2.68 4.29 13.43
CA TRP A 134 1.93 4.97 14.47
C TRP A 134 2.17 6.48 14.41
N LEU A 135 1.10 7.25 14.33
CA LEU A 135 1.16 8.71 14.41
C LEU A 135 0.60 9.16 15.76
N SER A 136 1.37 9.97 16.49
CA SER A 136 0.91 10.52 17.76
C SER A 136 -0.28 11.47 17.55
N SER A 137 -1.10 11.63 18.58
CA SER A 137 -1.98 12.79 18.67
C SER A 137 -1.16 14.08 18.60
N ALA A 138 -1.77 15.14 18.08
CA ALA A 138 -1.11 16.44 18.03
C ALA A 138 -0.89 16.97 19.46
N TYR A 139 0.34 17.32 19.79
CA TYR A 139 0.70 18.00 21.03
C TYR A 139 1.46 19.28 20.68
N LYS A 140 0.97 20.44 21.16
CA LYS A 140 1.49 21.77 20.79
C LYS A 140 1.65 21.96 19.27
N GLY A 141 0.66 21.47 18.50
CA GLY A 141 0.66 21.54 17.03
C GLY A 141 1.61 20.57 16.33
N ARG A 142 2.36 19.74 17.05
CA ARG A 142 3.30 18.76 16.47
C ARG A 142 2.77 17.34 16.59
N LYS A 143 3.01 16.53 15.56
CA LYS A 143 2.78 15.08 15.56
C LYS A 143 4.12 14.38 15.40
N TYR A 144 4.25 13.22 16.05
CA TYR A 144 5.42 12.37 15.94
C TYR A 144 5.04 11.05 15.29
N ALA A 145 5.89 10.56 14.41
CA ALA A 145 5.69 9.32 13.67
C ALA A 145 6.65 8.25 14.16
N TYR A 146 6.13 7.05 14.42
CA TYR A 146 6.90 5.93 14.94
C TYR A 146 6.57 4.63 14.22
N TYR A 147 7.52 3.71 14.18
CA TYR A 147 7.23 2.28 14.02
C TYR A 147 7.18 1.63 15.39
N ILE A 148 6.09 0.90 15.66
CA ILE A 148 5.83 0.26 16.94
C ILE A 148 5.79 -1.27 16.75
N PRO A 149 6.50 -2.05 17.60
CA PRO A 149 6.41 -3.50 17.59
C PRO A 149 4.98 -3.97 17.88
N GLN A 150 4.49 -4.99 17.17
CA GLN A 150 3.15 -5.55 17.40
C GLN A 150 2.95 -6.04 18.85
N LYS A 151 4.00 -6.56 19.50
CA LYS A 151 3.95 -6.92 20.93
C LYS A 151 3.65 -5.73 21.84
N GLU A 152 4.16 -4.53 21.57
CA GLU A 152 3.79 -3.35 22.37
C GLU A 152 2.29 -3.03 22.28
N ILE A 153 1.68 -3.29 21.11
CA ILE A 153 0.26 -3.03 20.86
C ILE A 153 -0.61 -4.10 21.53
N ALA A 154 -0.20 -5.37 21.45
CA ALA A 154 -0.99 -6.51 21.91
C ALA A 154 -0.82 -6.80 23.41
N GLU A 155 0.41 -6.72 23.92
CA GLU A 155 0.79 -7.18 25.27
C GLU A 155 1.11 -6.00 26.21
N GLY A 156 1.21 -4.78 25.67
CA GLY A 156 1.45 -3.55 26.42
C GLY A 156 2.90 -3.06 26.36
N ALA A 157 3.14 -1.89 26.95
CA ALA A 157 4.41 -1.19 26.86
C ALA A 157 5.58 -2.03 27.41
N GLY A 158 6.68 -2.11 26.64
CA GLY A 158 7.88 -2.85 27.02
C GLY A 158 7.88 -4.35 26.69
N ALA A 159 6.76 -4.93 26.25
CA ALA A 159 6.67 -6.37 25.94
C ALA A 159 7.58 -6.85 24.80
N SER A 160 7.98 -5.95 23.90
CA SER A 160 8.90 -6.24 22.80
C SER A 160 10.38 -6.17 23.18
N GLY A 161 10.73 -5.50 24.28
CA GLY A 161 12.11 -5.10 24.59
C GLY A 161 12.72 -4.07 23.62
N LEU A 162 11.95 -3.57 22.64
CA LEU A 162 12.36 -2.56 21.68
C LEU A 162 11.66 -1.22 21.99
N PRO A 163 12.35 -0.08 21.90
CA PRO A 163 11.72 1.23 22.05
C PRO A 163 10.81 1.54 20.86
N ARG A 164 9.96 2.56 21.01
CA ARG A 164 9.26 3.17 19.86
C ARG A 164 10.28 3.86 18.97
N LEU A 165 10.36 3.43 17.71
CA LEU A 165 11.39 3.90 16.79
C LEU A 165 10.85 5.06 15.97
N GLN A 166 11.55 6.18 15.96
CA GLN A 166 11.15 7.35 15.16
C GLN A 166 11.21 7.03 13.67
N ALA A 167 10.13 7.28 12.94
CA ALA A 167 10.02 6.94 11.54
C ALA A 167 11.05 7.71 10.68
N ALA A 168 11.28 8.99 10.97
CA ALA A 168 12.27 9.81 10.26
C ALA A 168 13.68 9.21 10.35
N ASN A 169 14.16 8.95 11.58
CA ASN A 169 15.49 8.37 11.79
C ASN A 169 15.67 7.03 11.09
N LEU A 170 14.65 6.16 11.13
CA LEU A 170 14.70 4.87 10.43
C LEU A 170 14.71 5.05 8.91
N ASN A 171 13.88 5.93 8.36
CA ASN A 171 13.89 6.22 6.94
C ASN A 171 15.26 6.74 6.49
N ASP A 172 15.86 7.67 7.25
CA ASP A 172 17.17 8.24 6.95
C ASP A 172 18.29 7.18 7.01
N GLN A 173 18.28 6.33 8.03
CA GLN A 173 19.26 5.23 8.16
C GLN A 173 19.15 4.24 7.01
N VAL A 174 17.94 3.77 6.70
CA VAL A 174 17.72 2.82 5.61
C VAL A 174 18.06 3.45 4.25
N TRP A 175 17.71 4.72 4.05
CA TRP A 175 18.05 5.45 2.83
C TRP A 175 19.57 5.58 2.66
N LEU A 176 20.30 5.93 3.73
CA LEU A 176 21.75 6.02 3.71
C LEU A 176 22.40 4.66 3.41
N SER A 177 21.94 3.58 4.05
CA SER A 177 22.41 2.22 3.76
C SER A 177 22.17 1.82 2.31
N LEU A 178 21.00 2.13 1.76
CA LEU A 178 20.69 1.84 0.36
C LEU A 178 21.64 2.59 -0.59
N ARG A 179 21.89 3.87 -0.32
CA ARG A 179 22.81 4.68 -1.13
C ARG A 179 24.24 4.17 -1.08
N GLN A 180 24.72 3.76 0.10
CA GLN A 180 26.04 3.16 0.25
C GLN A 180 26.19 1.89 -0.61
N LEU A 181 25.11 1.13 -0.80
CA LEU A 181 25.15 -0.05 -1.68
C LEU A 181 25.10 0.32 -3.16
N LEU A 182 24.32 1.34 -3.52
CA LEU A 182 24.30 1.88 -4.88
C LEU A 182 25.63 2.55 -5.27
N SER A 183 26.45 2.98 -4.30
CA SER A 183 27.80 3.50 -4.56
C SER A 183 28.86 2.41 -4.68
N THR A 184 28.55 1.16 -4.31
CA THR A 184 29.36 -0.03 -4.60
C THR A 184 28.56 -1.10 -5.35
N PRO A 185 28.07 -0.82 -6.58
CA PRO A 185 27.17 -1.72 -7.29
C PRO A 185 27.76 -3.10 -7.56
N GLU A 186 29.08 -3.22 -7.72
CA GLU A 186 29.74 -4.50 -8.02
C GLU A 186 29.48 -5.55 -6.92
N GLN A 187 29.49 -5.12 -5.65
CA GLN A 187 29.19 -5.99 -4.51
C GLN A 187 27.74 -6.44 -4.54
N LEU A 188 26.82 -5.52 -4.85
CA LEU A 188 25.40 -5.81 -4.96
C LEU A 188 25.10 -6.76 -6.12
N LEU A 189 25.70 -6.50 -7.28
CA LEU A 189 25.53 -7.28 -8.50
C LEU A 189 26.14 -8.68 -8.37
N ALA A 190 27.17 -8.88 -7.53
CA ALA A 190 27.73 -10.20 -7.25
C ALA A 190 26.73 -11.20 -6.63
N HIS A 191 25.62 -10.71 -6.06
CA HIS A 191 24.54 -11.56 -5.57
C HIS A 191 23.56 -12.02 -6.64
N LEU A 192 23.62 -11.47 -7.87
CA LEU A 192 22.82 -11.96 -8.98
C LEU A 192 23.27 -13.37 -9.41
N PRO A 193 22.40 -14.14 -10.10
CA PRO A 193 22.77 -15.47 -10.57
C PRO A 193 24.01 -15.44 -11.47
N LYS A 194 25.05 -16.23 -11.14
CA LYS A 194 26.29 -16.29 -11.94
C LYS A 194 26.10 -16.46 -13.45
N PRO A 195 25.18 -17.34 -13.94
CA PRO A 195 24.94 -17.47 -15.38
C PRO A 195 24.50 -16.18 -16.07
N LEU A 196 23.86 -15.26 -15.35
CA LEU A 196 23.51 -13.94 -15.88
C LEU A 196 24.76 -13.05 -15.99
N ILE A 197 25.53 -12.93 -14.91
CA ILE A 197 26.67 -12.00 -14.84
C ILE A 197 27.84 -12.47 -15.72
N GLU A 198 27.98 -13.77 -15.93
CA GLU A 198 29.00 -14.38 -16.79
C GLU A 198 28.58 -14.44 -18.27
N SER A 199 27.32 -14.11 -18.60
CA SER A 199 26.83 -14.10 -19.99
C SER A 199 27.52 -13.00 -20.80
N PRO A 200 28.06 -13.29 -22.00
CA PRO A 200 28.70 -12.27 -22.83
C PRO A 200 27.73 -11.18 -23.30
N GLU A 201 26.43 -11.46 -23.29
CA GLU A 201 25.38 -10.50 -23.61
C GLU A 201 25.08 -9.53 -22.45
N PHE A 202 25.48 -9.85 -21.22
CA PHE A 202 25.27 -9.00 -20.04
C PHE A 202 26.42 -8.01 -19.86
N ASP A 203 26.18 -6.75 -20.19
CA ASP A 203 27.16 -5.67 -20.09
C ASP A 203 27.19 -5.13 -18.65
N LEU A 204 27.99 -5.81 -17.82
CA LEU A 204 28.17 -5.45 -16.41
C LEU A 204 28.66 -4.00 -16.25
N SER A 205 29.56 -3.54 -17.13
CA SER A 205 30.13 -2.19 -17.07
C SER A 205 29.06 -1.10 -17.30
N LEU A 206 28.18 -1.32 -18.27
CA LEU A 206 27.04 -0.44 -18.51
C LEU A 206 26.09 -0.39 -17.30
N VAL A 207 25.76 -1.56 -16.71
CA VAL A 207 24.87 -1.64 -15.55
C VAL A 207 25.45 -0.91 -14.34
N VAL A 208 26.73 -1.15 -14.02
CA VAL A 208 27.46 -0.43 -12.96
C VAL A 208 27.40 1.07 -13.20
N LYS A 209 27.69 1.53 -14.42
CA LYS A 209 27.62 2.96 -14.78
C LYS A 209 26.22 3.55 -14.57
N ARG A 210 25.15 2.83 -14.90
CA ARG A 210 23.76 3.29 -14.69
C ARG A 210 23.42 3.40 -13.21
N LEU A 211 23.85 2.45 -12.38
CA LEU A 211 23.60 2.44 -10.94
C LEU A 211 24.36 3.56 -10.22
N ILE A 212 25.63 3.79 -10.57
CA ILE A 212 26.43 4.92 -10.04
C ILE A 212 25.79 6.26 -10.42
N ASN A 213 25.35 6.40 -11.67
CA ASN A 213 24.66 7.63 -12.10
C ASN A 213 23.35 7.85 -11.33
N LEU A 214 22.59 6.79 -11.02
CA LEU A 214 21.40 6.89 -10.18
C LEU A 214 21.75 7.33 -8.75
N GLU A 215 22.80 6.77 -8.16
CA GLU A 215 23.28 7.18 -6.84
C GLU A 215 23.66 8.66 -6.82
N GLY A 216 24.39 9.14 -7.83
CA GLY A 216 24.77 10.55 -7.95
C GLY A 216 23.58 11.52 -8.03
N LEU A 217 22.42 11.05 -8.47
CA LEU A 217 21.17 11.83 -8.54
C LEU A 217 20.26 11.60 -7.32
N SER A 218 20.62 10.70 -6.41
CA SER A 218 19.72 10.20 -5.37
C SER A 218 19.33 11.26 -4.33
N GLU A 219 20.21 12.22 -4.04
CA GLU A 219 19.94 13.35 -3.14
C GLU A 219 18.90 14.33 -3.69
N GLU A 220 18.77 14.40 -5.02
CA GLU A 220 17.81 15.28 -5.69
C GLU A 220 16.42 14.61 -5.84
N LEU A 221 16.30 13.34 -5.45
CA LEU A 221 15.05 12.61 -5.55
C LEU A 221 14.04 13.10 -4.53
N PHE A 222 12.86 13.48 -5.02
CA PHE A 222 11.71 13.72 -4.15
C PHE A 222 11.40 12.49 -3.27
N PRO A 223 10.88 12.66 -2.05
CA PRO A 223 10.61 11.56 -1.12
C PRO A 223 9.77 10.41 -1.70
N VAL A 224 8.90 10.69 -2.67
CA VAL A 224 8.12 9.67 -3.37
C VAL A 224 8.99 8.71 -4.18
N HIS A 225 10.06 9.20 -4.80
CA HIS A 225 11.01 8.40 -5.58
C HIS A 225 11.97 7.65 -4.68
N GLN A 226 12.42 8.27 -3.58
CA GLN A 226 13.19 7.58 -2.54
C GLN A 226 12.40 6.38 -2.01
N LYS A 227 11.13 6.61 -1.67
CA LYS A 227 10.23 5.53 -1.24
C LYS A 227 10.14 4.41 -2.25
N ARG A 228 9.91 4.74 -3.52
CA ARG A 228 9.83 3.74 -4.58
C ARG A 228 11.08 2.87 -4.63
N LEU A 229 12.27 3.49 -4.60
CA LEU A 229 13.54 2.78 -4.62
C LEU A 229 13.69 1.86 -3.40
N VAL A 230 13.37 2.33 -2.20
CA VAL A 230 13.43 1.48 -1.00
C VAL A 230 12.44 0.32 -1.07
N THR A 231 11.18 0.57 -1.42
CA THR A 231 10.18 -0.51 -1.50
C THR A 231 10.47 -1.51 -2.63
N GLN A 232 11.25 -1.11 -3.63
CA GLN A 232 11.68 -1.96 -4.71
C GLN A 232 12.92 -2.77 -4.33
N LEU A 233 13.92 -2.14 -3.71
CA LEU A 233 15.22 -2.78 -3.46
C LEU A 233 15.32 -3.51 -2.12
N ILE A 234 14.41 -3.26 -1.19
CA ILE A 234 14.46 -3.85 0.16
C ILE A 234 13.24 -4.73 0.37
N ASP A 235 13.47 -6.02 0.61
CA ASP A 235 12.42 -6.98 0.96
C ASP A 235 12.05 -6.84 2.44
N ARG A 236 13.06 -6.64 3.29
CA ARG A 236 12.89 -6.66 4.74
C ARG A 236 13.94 -5.83 5.48
N VAL A 237 13.49 -5.15 6.53
CA VAL A 237 14.33 -4.47 7.52
C VAL A 237 13.97 -5.06 8.88
N THR A 238 14.92 -5.74 9.52
CA THR A 238 14.76 -6.34 10.83
C THR A 238 15.43 -5.49 11.90
N VAL A 239 14.66 -5.07 12.90
CA VAL A 239 15.15 -4.25 14.01
C VAL A 239 15.55 -5.12 15.18
N HIS A 240 16.80 -4.97 15.60
CA HIS A 240 17.34 -5.48 16.85
C HIS A 240 17.51 -4.34 17.87
N ALA A 241 17.87 -4.68 19.10
CA ALA A 241 18.07 -3.67 20.15
C ALA A 241 19.26 -2.73 19.85
N ASP A 242 20.24 -3.20 19.09
CA ASP A 242 21.55 -2.58 18.86
C ASP A 242 21.90 -2.37 17.38
N ARG A 243 21.13 -2.95 16.45
CA ARG A 243 21.41 -2.89 15.01
C ARG A 243 20.15 -2.99 14.14
N LEU A 244 20.33 -2.73 12.85
CA LEU A 244 19.36 -2.97 11.79
C LEU A 244 19.96 -3.97 10.80
N ASP A 245 19.22 -5.03 10.51
CA ASP A 245 19.56 -5.98 9.45
C ASP A 245 18.67 -5.66 8.23
N ILE A 246 19.24 -5.47 7.05
CA ILE A 246 18.52 -5.09 5.82
C ILE A 246 18.71 -6.19 4.78
N ASP A 247 17.60 -6.80 4.36
CA ASP A 247 17.55 -7.83 3.33
C ASP A 247 17.12 -7.21 1.99
N PHE A 248 17.91 -7.47 0.95
CA PHE A 248 17.74 -6.87 -0.38
C PHE A 248 16.99 -7.77 -1.36
N SER A 249 16.19 -7.14 -2.20
CA SER A 249 15.43 -7.81 -3.26
C SER A 249 16.29 -7.94 -4.52
N LEU A 250 16.69 -9.17 -4.86
CA LEU A 250 17.36 -9.44 -6.14
C LEU A 250 16.42 -9.23 -7.33
N GLU A 251 15.14 -9.55 -7.15
CA GLU A 251 14.11 -9.32 -8.16
C GLU A 251 13.90 -7.82 -8.38
N GLY A 252 13.76 -7.06 -7.28
CA GLY A 252 13.64 -5.61 -7.35
C GLY A 252 14.87 -4.91 -7.92
N LEU A 253 16.08 -5.41 -7.62
CA LEU A 253 17.32 -4.94 -8.25
C LEU A 253 17.30 -5.15 -9.76
N MET A 254 16.90 -6.33 -10.23
CA MET A 254 16.81 -6.59 -11.66
C MET A 254 15.77 -5.70 -12.33
N ASP A 255 14.61 -5.50 -11.73
CA ASP A 255 13.60 -4.57 -12.26
C ASP A 255 14.15 -3.14 -12.37
N LEU A 256 14.93 -2.69 -11.38
CA LEU A 256 15.57 -1.38 -11.43
C LEU A 256 16.58 -1.29 -12.59
N ILE A 257 17.40 -2.32 -12.78
CA ILE A 257 18.36 -2.38 -13.89
C ILE A 257 17.61 -2.28 -15.23
N LEU A 258 16.50 -3.00 -15.39
CA LEU A 258 15.67 -2.94 -16.59
C LEU A 258 15.04 -1.55 -16.80
N GLU A 259 14.58 -0.88 -15.73
CA GLU A 259 14.09 0.50 -15.78
C GLU A 259 15.18 1.49 -16.23
N LEU A 260 16.40 1.36 -15.71
CA LEU A 260 17.53 2.21 -16.07
C LEU A 260 18.02 2.00 -17.51
N LEU A 261 17.63 0.89 -18.14
CA LEU A 261 17.92 0.55 -19.53
C LEU A 261 16.70 0.72 -20.44
N ALA A 262 15.66 1.45 -20.02
CA ALA A 262 14.47 1.68 -20.83
C ALA A 262 14.76 2.33 -22.19
N ASP A 263 15.89 3.04 -22.33
CA ASP A 263 16.39 3.61 -23.59
C ASP A 263 17.03 2.56 -24.53
N ARG A 264 17.21 1.31 -24.07
CA ARG A 264 17.80 0.19 -24.80
C ARG A 264 16.89 -1.05 -24.75
N PRO A 265 15.76 -1.05 -25.48
CA PRO A 265 14.72 -2.07 -25.35
C PRO A 265 15.19 -3.49 -25.70
N GLU A 266 16.15 -3.64 -26.61
CA GLU A 266 16.69 -4.97 -26.94
C GLU A 266 17.50 -5.57 -25.77
N LEU A 267 18.30 -4.76 -25.07
CA LEU A 267 18.99 -5.22 -23.86
C LEU A 267 18.00 -5.59 -22.75
N VAL A 268 16.92 -4.81 -22.58
CA VAL A 268 15.86 -5.12 -21.62
C VAL A 268 15.25 -6.50 -21.88
N ARG A 269 14.95 -6.82 -23.14
CA ARG A 269 14.42 -8.14 -23.52
C ARG A 269 15.42 -9.26 -23.22
N THR A 270 16.67 -9.08 -23.64
CA THR A 270 17.74 -10.06 -23.43
C THR A 270 17.98 -10.31 -21.95
N TYR A 271 18.12 -9.26 -21.13
CA TYR A 271 18.45 -9.41 -19.70
C TYR A 271 17.30 -10.04 -18.93
N ARG A 272 16.05 -9.72 -19.29
CA ARG A 272 14.87 -10.38 -18.72
C ARG A 272 14.86 -11.88 -19.03
N GLN A 273 15.18 -12.26 -20.27
CA GLN A 273 15.26 -13.67 -20.67
C GLN A 273 16.39 -14.41 -19.93
N LEU A 274 17.59 -13.82 -19.90
CA LEU A 274 18.74 -14.39 -19.19
C LEU A 274 18.47 -14.56 -17.69
N TYR A 275 17.89 -13.55 -17.04
CA TYR A 275 17.55 -13.61 -15.62
C TYR A 275 16.49 -14.68 -15.34
N SER A 276 15.45 -14.77 -16.18
CA SER A 276 14.42 -15.82 -16.06
C SER A 276 15.02 -17.22 -16.21
N LEU A 277 15.93 -17.42 -17.16
CA LEU A 277 16.60 -18.70 -17.38
C LEU A 277 17.47 -19.05 -16.17
N ALA A 278 18.28 -18.10 -15.70
CA ALA A 278 19.19 -18.30 -14.58
C ALA A 278 18.43 -18.61 -13.27
N ARG A 279 17.27 -17.99 -13.04
CA ARG A 279 16.40 -18.29 -11.89
C ARG A 279 15.79 -19.69 -11.97
N SER A 280 15.45 -20.16 -13.18
CA SER A 280 14.88 -21.50 -13.39
C SER A 280 15.88 -22.65 -13.25
N HIS A 281 17.19 -22.37 -13.33
CA HIS A 281 18.26 -23.35 -13.19
C HIS A 281 18.96 -23.32 -11.81
N GLY A 282 18.55 -22.41 -10.92
CA GLY A 282 19.11 -22.23 -9.58
C GLY A 282 18.18 -22.66 -8.43
N LEU A 283 17.11 -23.42 -8.72
CA LEU A 283 16.21 -24.06 -7.75
C LEU A 283 16.40 -25.57 -7.73
#